data_AF-A0A524LC21-F1
#
_entry.id   AF-A0A524LC21-F1
#
_cell.length_a   1.000
_cell.length_b   1.000
_cell.length_c   1.000
_cell.angle_alpha   90.00
_cell.angle_beta   90.00
_cell.angle_gamma   90.00
#
_symmetry.space_group_name_H-M   'P 1'
#
loop_
_entity.id
_entity.type
_entity.pdbx_description
1 polymer ?
#
loop_
_entity_poly.entity_id
_entity_poly.type
_entity_poly.pdbx_seq_one_letter_code
_entity_poly.pdbx_strand_id
1 'polypeptide(L)'
;MRHGPDFMRSLEQVPGAVFRRHLAGARQSVIGFIRQLLEVRRQEVRVTDLDLAAFIVVSAAEGIGANVSKDRFDDRLAEEVATLVTLYLTGDDLRAGAALAAGEKG
;
A
#
# COMPACT_ATOMS: atom_id res chain seq x y z
N MET A 1 25.26 1.16 -27.39
CA MET A 1 25.07 0.77 -25.98
C MET A 1 23.95 -0.27 -25.91
N ARG A 2 24.27 -1.54 -25.66
CA ARG A 2 23.32 -2.66 -25.52
C ARG A 2 23.50 -3.21 -24.10
N HIS A 3 22.68 -2.77 -23.14
CA HIS A 3 22.78 -3.17 -21.71
C HIS A 3 21.52 -3.90 -21.19
N GLY A 4 20.81 -4.64 -22.06
CA GLY A 4 19.60 -5.38 -21.68
C GLY A 4 19.84 -6.73 -20.96
N PRO A 5 20.75 -7.61 -21.44
CA PRO A 5 20.83 -8.98 -20.90
C PRO A 5 21.77 -9.17 -19.70
N ASP A 6 22.75 -8.27 -19.48
CA ASP A 6 23.73 -8.43 -18.40
C ASP A 6 23.22 -7.96 -17.02
N PHE A 7 22.24 -7.05 -17.01
CA PHE A 7 21.59 -6.60 -15.77
C PHE A 7 20.71 -7.70 -15.16
N MET A 8 19.98 -8.44 -16.00
CA MET A 8 19.15 -9.58 -15.56
C MET A 8 20.01 -10.75 -15.08
N ARG A 9 21.16 -11.03 -15.73
CA ARG A 9 22.14 -12.02 -15.24
C ARG A 9 22.80 -11.62 -13.91
N SER A 10 23.05 -10.33 -13.70
CA SER A 10 23.61 -9.84 -12.43
C SER A 10 22.61 -9.96 -11.27
N LEU A 11 21.30 -9.92 -11.56
CA LEU A 11 20.25 -10.13 -10.56
C LEU A 11 20.04 -11.61 -10.19
N GLU A 12 20.31 -12.55 -11.11
CA GLU A 12 20.26 -13.99 -10.83
C GLU A 12 21.39 -14.48 -9.91
N GLN A 13 22.50 -13.74 -9.79
CA GLN A 13 23.65 -14.12 -8.96
C GLN A 13 23.59 -13.61 -7.52
N VAL A 14 22.57 -12.82 -7.13
CA VAL A 14 22.40 -12.42 -5.74
C VAL A 14 21.79 -13.60 -4.96
N PRO A 15 22.43 -14.09 -3.87
CA PRO A 15 21.87 -15.17 -3.08
C PRO A 15 20.49 -14.75 -2.59
N GLY A 16 19.43 -15.37 -3.09
CA GLY A 16 18.06 -14.92 -2.89
C GLY A 16 17.67 -14.77 -1.41
N ALA A 17 18.40 -15.37 -0.47
CA ALA A 17 18.23 -15.14 0.97
C ALA A 17 18.64 -13.73 1.43
N VAL A 18 19.77 -13.18 0.95
CA VAL A 18 20.25 -11.84 1.33
C VAL A 18 19.36 -10.78 0.70
N PHE A 19 19.00 -10.95 -0.57
CA PHE A 19 18.06 -10.08 -1.27
C PHE A 19 16.68 -10.08 -0.60
N ARG A 20 16.13 -11.26 -0.28
CA ARG A 20 14.85 -11.36 0.47
C ARG A 20 14.95 -10.72 1.85
N ARG A 21 16.09 -10.84 2.54
CA ARG A 21 16.29 -10.21 3.84
C ARG A 21 16.36 -8.69 3.74
N HIS A 22 17.01 -8.15 2.71
CA HIS A 22 17.02 -6.71 2.43
C HIS A 22 15.64 -6.20 2.05
N LEU A 23 14.90 -6.94 1.23
CA LEU A 23 13.52 -6.60 0.88
C LEU A 23 12.59 -6.63 2.09
N ALA A 24 12.73 -7.63 2.97
CA ALA A 24 11.98 -7.70 4.21
C ALA A 24 12.33 -6.55 5.18
N GLY A 25 13.62 -6.17 5.26
CA GLY A 25 14.07 -5.02 6.02
C GLY A 25 13.51 -3.71 5.47
N ALA A 26 13.54 -3.52 4.15
CA ALA A 26 12.95 -2.35 3.49
C ALA A 26 11.45 -2.27 3.75
N ARG A 27 10.73 -3.40 3.65
CA ARG A 27 9.30 -3.49 3.96
C ARG A 27 9.00 -3.09 5.41
N GLN A 28 9.77 -3.60 6.37
CA GLN A 28 9.62 -3.20 7.78
C GLN A 28 9.87 -1.70 7.99
N SER A 29 10.88 -1.13 7.35
CA SER A 29 11.14 0.32 7.41
C SER A 29 9.97 1.14 6.85
N VAL A 30 9.38 0.72 5.73
CA VAL A 30 8.22 1.39 5.13
C VAL A 30 6.99 1.27 6.04
N ILE A 31 6.72 0.09 6.61
CA ILE A 31 5.63 -0.10 7.58
C ILE A 31 5.84 0.83 8.79
N GLY A 32 7.06 0.88 9.34
CA GLY A 32 7.39 1.76 10.45
C GLY A 32 7.16 3.24 10.13
N PHE A 33 7.55 3.68 8.93
CA PHE A 33 7.31 5.04 8.45
C PHE A 33 5.82 5.35 8.34
N ILE A 34 5.03 4.46 7.71
CA ILE A 34 3.57 4.65 7.60
C ILE A 34 2.93 4.70 8.98
N ARG A 35 3.30 3.81 9.90
CA ARG A 35 2.82 3.83 11.29
C ARG A 35 3.11 5.18 11.96
N GLN A 36 4.33 5.72 11.82
CA GLN A 36 4.67 7.05 12.36
C GLN A 36 3.82 8.17 11.74
N LEU A 37 3.57 8.11 10.43
CA LEU A 37 2.71 9.07 9.75
C LEU A 37 1.27 9.01 10.28
N LEU A 38 0.73 7.81 10.49
CA LEU A 38 -0.60 7.60 11.06
C LEU A 38 -0.68 8.11 12.51
N GLU A 39 0.37 7.95 13.30
CA GLU A 39 0.46 8.48 14.67
C GLU A 39 0.42 10.02 14.66
N VAL A 40 1.19 10.68 13.78
CA VAL A 40 1.16 12.14 13.63
C VAL A 40 -0.24 12.64 13.22
N ARG A 41 -0.95 11.85 12.42
CA ARG A 41 -2.31 12.13 11.93
C ARG A 41 -3.40 11.46 12.77
N ARG A 42 -3.14 11.09 14.03
CA ARG A 42 -4.04 10.26 14.84
C ARG A 42 -5.49 10.77 14.91
N GLN A 43 -5.68 12.10 14.91
CA GLN A 43 -6.99 12.74 14.99
C GLN A 43 -7.83 12.58 13.71
N GLU A 44 -7.19 12.36 12.57
CA GLU A 44 -7.80 12.18 11.26
C GLU A 44 -8.10 10.69 10.97
N VAL A 45 -7.45 9.78 11.70
CA VAL A 45 -7.51 8.34 11.49
C VAL A 45 -8.47 7.66 12.49
N ARG A 46 -9.35 6.79 11.99
CA ARG A 46 -10.33 6.05 12.79
C ARG A 46 -9.93 4.62 13.16
N VAL A 47 -8.89 4.07 12.56
CA VAL A 47 -8.40 2.74 12.95
C VAL A 47 -7.89 2.72 14.39
N THR A 48 -8.07 1.60 15.08
CA THR A 48 -7.65 1.43 16.48
C THR A 48 -6.20 0.97 16.59
N ASP A 49 -5.80 0.03 15.73
CA ASP A 49 -4.46 -0.56 15.69
C ASP A 49 -3.67 0.03 14.52
N LEU A 50 -2.70 0.90 14.83
CA LEU A 50 -1.88 1.57 13.83
C LEU A 50 -0.82 0.66 13.22
N ASP A 51 -0.36 -0.35 13.95
CA ASP A 51 0.60 -1.34 13.44
C ASP A 51 -0.07 -2.23 12.40
N LEU A 52 -1.28 -2.70 12.70
CA LEU A 52 -2.10 -3.46 11.76
C LEU A 52 -2.48 -2.62 10.54
N ALA A 53 -2.89 -1.36 10.74
CA ALA A 53 -3.25 -0.48 9.63
C ALA A 53 -2.07 -0.19 8.71
N ALA A 54 -0.90 0.12 9.26
CA ALA A 54 0.32 0.32 8.47
C ALA A 54 0.70 -0.94 7.69
N PHE A 55 0.61 -2.12 8.31
CA PHE A 55 0.82 -3.40 7.63
C PHE A 55 -0.14 -3.60 6.46
N ILE A 56 -1.43 -3.34 6.65
CA ILE A 56 -2.46 -3.49 5.61
C ILE A 56 -2.19 -2.54 4.44
N VAL A 57 -1.92 -1.26 4.71
CA VAL A 57 -1.65 -0.25 3.67
C VAL A 57 -0.46 -0.65 2.81
N VAL A 58 0.65 -1.03 3.43
CA VAL A 58 1.85 -1.46 2.69
C VAL A 58 1.59 -2.73 1.89
N SER A 59 0.91 -3.72 2.48
CA SER A 59 0.58 -4.98 1.81
C SER A 59 -0.35 -4.77 0.61
N ALA A 60 -1.32 -3.85 0.72
CA ALA A 60 -2.21 -3.50 -0.37
C ALA A 60 -1.44 -2.81 -1.52
N ALA A 61 -0.59 -1.84 -1.21
CA ALA A 61 0.24 -1.15 -2.20
C ALA A 61 1.20 -2.12 -2.92
N GLU A 62 1.83 -3.04 -2.18
CA GLU A 62 2.67 -4.10 -2.75
C GLU A 62 1.86 -5.02 -3.67
N GLY A 63 0.67 -5.45 -3.23
CA GLY A 63 -0.22 -6.29 -4.02
C GLY A 63 -0.66 -5.63 -5.33
N ILE A 64 -1.02 -4.34 -5.28
CA ILE A 64 -1.42 -3.58 -6.46
C ILE A 64 -0.21 -3.39 -7.39
N GLY A 65 0.93 -2.97 -6.87
CA GLY A 65 2.16 -2.80 -7.65
C GLY A 65 2.64 -4.08 -8.32
N ALA A 66 2.42 -5.25 -7.70
CA ALA A 66 2.78 -6.55 -8.27
C ALA A 66 1.84 -7.01 -9.42
N ASN A 67 0.60 -6.51 -9.45
CA ASN A 67 -0.43 -6.97 -10.40
C ASN A 67 -0.74 -5.96 -11.51
N VAL A 68 -0.31 -4.72 -11.37
CA VAL A 68 -0.50 -3.68 -12.37
C VAL A 68 0.58 -3.77 -13.45
N SER A 69 0.18 -3.70 -14.72
CA SER A 69 1.12 -3.57 -15.83
C SER A 69 1.94 -2.29 -15.69
N LYS A 70 3.25 -2.33 -15.98
CA LYS A 70 4.12 -1.15 -15.90
C LYS A 70 3.60 0.05 -16.70
N ASP A 71 2.86 -0.21 -17.79
CA ASP A 71 2.27 0.82 -18.65
C ASP A 71 0.98 1.45 -18.06
N ARG A 72 0.46 0.90 -16.96
CA ARG A 72 -0.71 1.38 -16.23
C ARG A 72 -0.37 1.97 -14.86
N PHE A 73 0.91 2.05 -14.52
CA PHE A 73 1.33 2.74 -13.32
C PHE A 73 1.40 4.24 -13.63
N ASP A 74 0.25 4.88 -13.60
CA ASP A 74 0.06 6.31 -13.85
C ASP A 74 -0.49 7.02 -12.60
N ASP A 75 -0.58 8.34 -12.68
CA ASP A 75 -1.06 9.17 -11.57
C ASP A 75 -2.50 8.80 -11.16
N ARG A 76 -3.32 8.30 -12.10
CA ARG A 76 -4.71 7.90 -11.83
C ARG A 76 -4.78 6.67 -10.94
N LEU A 77 -3.95 5.66 -11.20
CA LEU A 77 -3.88 4.51 -10.31
C LEU A 77 -3.40 4.92 -8.91
N ALA A 78 -2.41 5.82 -8.83
CA ALA A 78 -1.93 6.31 -7.54
C ALA A 78 -3.05 7.03 -6.75
N GLU A 79 -3.87 7.84 -7.43
CA GLU A 79 -5.06 8.47 -6.87
C GLU A 79 -6.08 7.44 -6.38
N GLU A 80 -6.42 6.43 -7.19
CA GLU A 80 -7.36 5.37 -6.78
C GLU A 80 -6.88 4.62 -5.52
N VAL A 81 -5.60 4.27 -5.47
CA VAL A 81 -5.01 3.63 -4.29
C VAL A 81 -5.04 4.55 -3.08
N ALA A 82 -4.72 5.83 -3.25
CA ALA A 82 -4.77 6.83 -2.17
C ALA A 82 -6.21 6.99 -1.64
N THR A 83 -7.21 7.01 -2.52
CA THR A 83 -8.63 7.05 -2.13
C THR A 83 -8.99 5.81 -1.32
N LEU A 84 -8.69 4.60 -1.79
CA LEU A 84 -8.99 3.36 -1.07
C LEU A 84 -8.36 3.32 0.33
N VAL A 85 -7.09 3.71 0.42
CA VAL A 85 -6.37 3.78 1.71
C VAL A 85 -7.00 4.83 2.63
N THR A 86 -7.33 6.01 2.10
CA THR A 86 -7.99 7.08 2.88
C THR A 86 -9.33 6.60 3.43
N LEU A 87 -10.15 5.95 2.60
CA LEU A 87 -11.45 5.40 3.03
C LEU A 87 -11.31 4.38 4.14
N TYR A 88 -10.33 3.49 4.04
CA TYR A 88 -10.02 2.53 5.11
C TYR A 88 -9.60 3.24 6.41
N LEU A 89 -8.76 4.27 6.31
CA LEU A 89 -8.21 4.98 7.47
C LEU A 89 -9.19 5.91 8.16
N THR A 90 -10.02 6.66 7.42
CA THR A 90 -10.92 7.69 7.98
C THR A 90 -12.36 7.20 8.11
N GLY A 91 -12.76 6.18 7.35
CA GLY A 91 -14.11 5.64 7.33
C GLY A 91 -15.16 6.60 6.75
N ASP A 92 -14.74 7.60 5.96
CA ASP A 92 -15.63 8.69 5.54
C ASP A 92 -16.71 8.31 4.51
N ASP A 93 -16.59 7.20 3.75
CA ASP A 93 -17.68 6.74 2.85
C ASP A 93 -18.55 5.60 3.38
N LEU A 94 -18.13 4.88 4.43
CA LEU A 94 -18.94 3.77 4.97
C LEU A 94 -20.25 4.26 5.61
N ARG A 95 -20.27 5.51 6.09
CA ARG A 95 -21.49 6.13 6.63
C ARG A 95 -22.44 6.62 5.53
N ALA A 96 -21.93 7.09 4.40
CA ALA A 96 -22.76 7.47 3.25
C ALA A 96 -23.42 6.23 2.61
N GLY A 97 -22.66 5.14 2.43
CA GLY A 97 -23.19 3.87 1.92
C GLY A 97 -24.19 3.18 2.87
N ALA A 98 -23.94 3.19 4.18
CA ALA A 98 -24.87 2.63 5.17
C ALA A 98 -26.16 3.45 5.32
N ALA A 99 -26.10 4.78 5.19
CA ALA A 99 -27.29 5.64 5.20
C ALA A 99 -28.17 5.42 3.95
N LEU A 100 -27.56 5.18 2.78
CA LEU A 100 -28.30 4.82 1.56
C LEU A 100 -28.95 3.43 1.68
N ALA A 101 -28.26 2.45 2.26
CA ALA A 101 -28.82 1.10 2.49
C ALA A 101 -29.93 1.05 3.57
N ALA A 102 -29.96 2.02 4.49
CA ALA A 102 -31.00 2.15 5.51
C ALA A 102 -32.22 2.95 5.02
N GLY A 103 -32.06 3.79 4.00
CA GLY A 103 -33.13 4.62 3.41
C GLY A 103 -34.07 3.88 2.44
N GLU A 104 -33.68 2.71 1.93
CA GLU A 104 -34.53 1.89 1.03
C GLU A 104 -35.54 0.98 1.75
N LYS A 105 -35.63 1.07 3.09
CA LYS A 105 -36.59 0.29 3.91
C LYS A 105 -37.68 1.12 4.59
N GLY A 106 -37.84 2.40 4.19
CA GLY A 106 -38.85 3.32 4.71
C GLY A 106 -40.05 3.46 3.79
#